data_AF-A0A327LRP7-F1
#
_entry.id   AF-A0A327LRP7-F1
#
_cell.length_a   1.000
_cell.length_b   1.000
_cell.length_c   1.000
_cell.angle_alpha   90.00
_cell.angle_beta   90.00
_cell.angle_gamma   90.00
#
_symmetry.space_group_name_H-M   'P 1'
#
loop_
_entity.id
_entity.type
_entity.pdbx_description
1 polymer ?
#
loop_
_entity_poly.entity_id
_entity_poly.type
_entity_poly.pdbx_seq_one_letter_code
_entity_poly.pdbx_strand_id
1 'polypeptide(L)'
;MFFYCSSKEKALIRQAAADRGLSMSAMLRQLATGAAPKRRKPAPRVDPALVLAVSRYGGNLNQIARWLNTATRTGRASEVEALRVAAALVGIERRLAEIVAQHRRPTGC
;
A
#
# COMPACT_ATOMS: atom_id res chain seq x y z
N MET A 1 25.39 -4.80 6.52
CA MET A 1 25.88 -4.40 7.85
C MET A 1 24.67 -4.14 8.73
N PHE A 2 24.57 -4.79 9.89
CA PHE A 2 23.51 -4.55 10.87
C PHE A 2 24.10 -3.77 12.04
N PHE A 3 23.36 -2.79 12.56
CA PHE A 3 23.74 -2.06 13.77
C PHE A 3 22.86 -2.53 14.91
N TYR A 4 23.46 -3.04 15.99
CA TYR A 4 22.73 -3.39 17.19
C TYR A 4 22.27 -2.13 17.90
N CYS A 5 20.97 -2.05 18.18
CA CYS A 5 20.34 -0.87 18.73
C CYS A 5 19.26 -1.32 19.71
N SER A 6 19.38 -0.90 20.96
CA SER A 6 18.36 -1.08 21.98
C SER A 6 17.10 -0.26 21.65
N SER A 7 15.98 -0.61 22.30
CA SER A 7 14.73 0.15 22.14
C SER A 7 14.87 1.63 22.54
N LYS A 8 15.71 1.93 23.56
CA LYS A 8 15.97 3.29 24.03
C LYS A 8 16.78 4.09 23.01
N GLU A 9 17.86 3.52 22.48
CA GLU A 9 18.66 4.16 21.42
C GLU A 9 17.82 4.39 20.17
N LYS A 10 16.97 3.43 19.79
CA LYS A 10 16.07 3.58 18.64
C LYS A 10 15.08 4.73 18.82
N ALA A 11 14.58 4.95 20.03
CA ALA A 11 13.71 6.08 20.34
C ALA A 11 14.45 7.41 20.23
N LEU A 12 15.67 7.51 20.78
CA LEU A 12 16.52 8.70 20.66
C LEU A 12 16.87 9.03 19.21
N ILE A 13 17.23 8.02 18.42
CA ILE A 13 17.54 8.19 17.00
C ILE A 13 16.30 8.67 16.22
N ARG A 14 15.11 8.15 16.52
CA ARG A 14 13.87 8.62 15.91
C ARG A 14 13.56 10.06 16.26
N GLN A 15 13.74 10.44 17.53
CA GLN A 15 13.51 11.82 17.98
C GLN A 15 14.48 12.77 17.28
N ALA A 16 15.78 12.44 17.27
CA ALA A 16 16.82 13.24 16.61
C ALA A 16 16.59 13.40 15.10
N ALA A 17 15.96 12.42 14.44
CA ALA A 17 15.56 12.53 13.04
C ALA A 17 14.33 13.44 12.88
N ALA A 18 13.34 13.31 13.77
CA ALA A 18 12.12 14.13 13.78
C ALA A 18 12.43 15.62 14.01
N ASP A 19 13.34 15.93 14.95
CA ASP A 19 13.79 17.30 15.23
C ASP A 19 14.45 17.96 14.00
N ARG A 20 15.02 17.14 13.10
CA ARG A 20 15.62 17.57 11.82
C ARG A 20 14.62 17.56 10.66
N GLY A 21 13.37 17.16 10.87
CA GLY A 21 12.37 16.99 9.82
C GLY A 21 12.71 15.85 8.83
N LEU A 22 13.52 14.87 9.24
CA LEU A 22 13.99 13.77 8.40
C LEU A 22 13.44 12.42 8.89
N SER A 23 13.32 11.47 7.96
CA SER A 23 13.18 10.07 8.37
C SER A 23 14.51 9.55 8.96
N MET A 24 14.44 8.59 9.87
CA MET A 24 15.63 7.94 10.46
C MET A 24 16.64 7.49 9.39
N SER A 25 16.17 6.83 8.33
CA SER A 25 17.04 6.38 7.23
C SER A 25 17.66 7.53 6.44
N ALA A 26 16.93 8.63 6.25
CA ALA A 26 17.46 9.81 5.57
C ALA A 26 18.55 10.50 6.40
N MET A 27 18.32 10.65 7.72
CA MET A 27 19.32 11.18 8.65
C MET A 27 20.58 10.30 8.67
N LEU A 28 20.43 8.98 8.86
CA LEU A 28 21.56 8.05 8.89
C LEU A 28 22.34 8.03 7.56
N ARG A 29 21.65 8.04 6.43
CA ARG A 29 22.29 8.14 5.11
C ARG A 29 23.07 9.44 4.97
N GLN A 30 22.49 10.57 5.38
CA GLN A 30 23.16 11.86 5.33
C GLN A 30 24.41 11.89 6.20
N LEU A 31 24.34 11.36 7.43
CA LEU A 31 25.50 11.27 8.33
C LEU A 31 26.60 10.34 7.78
N ALA A 32 26.21 9.19 7.22
CA ALA A 32 27.16 8.20 6.73
C ALA A 32 27.83 8.57 5.39
N THR A 33 27.17 9.38 4.56
CA THR A 33 27.61 9.62 3.18
C THR A 33 27.77 11.10 2.81
N GLY A 34 27.36 12.03 3.67
CA GLY A 34 27.27 13.46 3.36
C GLY A 34 26.17 13.83 2.34
N ALA A 35 25.51 12.84 1.73
CA ALA A 35 24.54 13.08 0.67
C ALA A 35 23.27 13.76 1.21
N ALA A 36 22.86 14.84 0.56
CA ALA A 36 21.63 15.54 0.90
C ALA A 36 20.43 14.59 0.91
N PRO A 37 19.52 14.72 1.89
CA PRO A 37 18.33 13.89 1.95
C PRO A 37 17.43 14.17 0.74
N LYS A 38 17.07 13.12 0.02
CA LYS A 38 16.17 13.23 -1.14
C LYS A 38 14.83 13.76 -0.64
N ARG A 39 14.42 14.95 -1.09
CA ARG A 39 13.09 15.48 -0.81
C ARG A 39 12.07 14.47 -1.32
N ARG A 40 11.24 13.94 -0.42
CA ARG A 40 10.08 13.15 -0.82
C ARG A 40 9.16 14.09 -1.60
N LYS A 41 8.79 13.68 -2.81
CA LYS A 41 7.66 14.32 -3.48
C LYS A 41 6.46 14.15 -2.56
N PRO A 42 5.74 15.22 -2.19
CA PRO A 42 4.52 15.07 -1.43
C PRO A 42 3.62 14.10 -2.20
N ALA A 43 3.03 13.14 -1.48
CA ALA A 43 2.03 12.28 -2.08
C ALA A 43 0.94 13.18 -2.69
N PRO A 44 0.36 12.81 -3.85
CA PRO A 44 -0.77 13.56 -4.39
C PRO A 44 -1.82 13.73 -3.29
N ARG A 45 -2.35 14.94 -3.12
CA ARG A 45 -3.51 15.15 -2.26
C ARG A 45 -4.70 14.47 -2.96
N VAL A 46 -5.05 13.28 -2.49
CA VAL A 46 -6.21 12.51 -2.94
C VAL A 46 -7.28 12.60 -1.87
N ASP A 47 -8.54 12.70 -2.27
CA ASP A 47 -9.68 12.64 -1.36
C ASP A 47 -9.63 11.35 -0.52
N PRO A 48 -9.59 11.42 0.82
CA PRO A 48 -9.61 10.24 1.69
C PRO A 48 -10.81 9.32 1.47
N ALA A 49 -11.97 9.87 1.09
CA ALA A 49 -13.17 9.07 0.80
C ALA A 49 -12.96 8.20 -0.44
N LEU A 50 -12.29 8.73 -1.48
CA LEU A 50 -11.91 7.99 -2.67
C LEU A 50 -10.90 6.87 -2.34
N VAL A 51 -9.89 7.17 -1.51
CA VAL A 51 -8.92 6.17 -1.06
C VAL A 51 -9.62 5.02 -0.33
N LEU A 52 -10.56 5.34 0.56
CA LEU A 52 -11.34 4.34 1.29
C LEU A 52 -12.22 3.50 0.36
N ALA A 53 -12.89 4.13 -0.61
CA ALA A 53 -13.73 3.44 -1.58
C ALA A 53 -12.92 2.43 -2.39
N VAL A 54 -11.76 2.81 -2.93
CA VAL A 54 -10.86 1.92 -3.68
C VAL A 54 -10.31 0.80 -2.78
N SER A 55 -9.94 1.13 -1.55
CA SER A 55 -9.37 0.18 -0.58
C SER A 55 -10.34 -0.98 -0.25
N ARG A 56 -11.64 -0.71 -0.21
CA ARG A 56 -12.66 -1.75 0.03
C ARG A 56 -12.65 -2.83 -1.07
N TYR A 57 -12.50 -2.44 -2.33
CA TYR A 57 -12.39 -3.40 -3.44
C TYR A 57 -11.09 -4.21 -3.40
N GLY A 58 -9.98 -3.57 -2.99
CA GLY A 58 -8.73 -4.29 -2.71
C GLY A 58 -8.88 -5.32 -1.58
N GLY A 59 -9.65 -4.98 -0.53
CA GLY A 59 -10.02 -5.90 0.54
C GLY A 59 -10.79 -7.12 0.03
N ASN A 60 -11.80 -6.92 -0.81
CA ASN A 60 -12.59 -7.99 -1.41
C ASN A 60 -11.73 -8.93 -2.27
N LEU A 61 -10.85 -8.37 -3.13
CA LEU A 61 -9.92 -9.16 -3.94
C LEU A 61 -9.00 -10.02 -3.06
N ASN A 62 -8.48 -9.44 -1.98
CA ASN A 62 -7.61 -10.17 -1.07
C ASN A 62 -8.37 -11.29 -0.32
N GLN A 63 -9.66 -11.11 -0.01
CA GLN A 63 -10.49 -12.17 0.55
C GLN A 63 -10.69 -13.33 -0.44
N ILE A 64 -11.02 -13.02 -1.70
CA ILE A 64 -11.15 -14.03 -2.77
C ILE A 64 -9.83 -14.80 -2.93
N ALA A 65 -8.70 -14.09 -3.02
CA ALA A 65 -7.39 -14.73 -3.15
C ALA A 65 -7.06 -15.64 -1.95
N ARG A 66 -7.30 -15.18 -0.72
CA ARG A 66 -7.08 -15.97 0.49
C ARG A 66 -7.95 -17.22 0.54
N TRP A 67 -9.21 -17.10 0.15
CA TRP A 67 -10.13 -18.23 0.09
C TRP A 67 -9.69 -19.26 -0.95
N LEU A 68 -9.36 -18.83 -2.18
CA LEU A 68 -8.84 -19.71 -3.24
C LEU A 68 -7.56 -20.42 -2.82
N ASN A 69 -6.58 -19.68 -2.29
CA ASN A 69 -5.32 -20.26 -1.80
C ASN A 69 -5.56 -21.28 -0.69
N THR A 70 -6.54 -21.04 0.18
CA THR A 70 -6.91 -21.97 1.25
C THR A 70 -7.59 -23.23 0.68
N ALA A 71 -8.49 -23.08 -0.30
CA ALA A 71 -9.12 -24.21 -0.97
C ALA A 71 -8.08 -25.10 -1.66
N THR A 72 -7.15 -24.51 -2.43
CA THR A 72 -6.06 -25.23 -3.09
C THR A 72 -5.16 -25.96 -2.08
N ARG A 73 -4.72 -25.26 -1.02
CA ARG A 73 -3.85 -25.86 0.01
C ARG A 73 -4.52 -27.00 0.77
N THR A 74 -5.85 -26.98 0.89
CA THR A 74 -6.63 -28.03 1.58
C THR A 74 -7.15 -29.11 0.65
N GLY A 75 -6.77 -29.10 -0.64
CA GLY A 75 -7.22 -30.09 -1.62
C GLY A 75 -8.67 -29.93 -2.08
N ARG A 76 -9.33 -28.83 -1.71
CA ARG A 76 -10.75 -28.53 -2.00
C ARG A 76 -10.93 -27.57 -3.17
N ALA A 77 -9.95 -27.49 -4.07
CA ALA A 77 -10.03 -26.63 -5.24
C ALA A 77 -11.20 -27.02 -6.18
N SER A 78 -11.56 -28.30 -6.22
CA SER A 78 -12.70 -28.80 -7.01
C SER A 78 -14.07 -28.33 -6.49
N GLU A 79 -14.16 -27.91 -5.22
CA GLU A 79 -15.39 -27.37 -4.62
C GLU A 79 -15.60 -25.88 -4.95
N VAL A 80 -14.61 -25.23 -5.58
CA VAL A 80 -14.68 -23.81 -5.95
C VAL A 80 -15.53 -23.64 -7.20
N GLU A 81 -16.64 -22.91 -7.08
CA GLU A 81 -17.44 -22.48 -8.22
C GLU A 81 -16.72 -21.38 -9.03
N ALA A 82 -15.95 -21.78 -10.04
CA ALA A 82 -15.17 -20.87 -10.87
C ALA A 82 -16.00 -19.75 -11.51
N LEU A 83 -17.23 -20.04 -11.95
CA LEU A 83 -18.12 -19.04 -12.55
C LEU A 83 -18.52 -17.95 -11.55
N ARG A 84 -18.79 -18.33 -10.29
CA ARG A 84 -19.13 -17.38 -9.22
C ARG A 84 -17.95 -16.47 -8.90
N VAL A 85 -16.74 -17.01 -8.89
CA VAL A 85 -15.50 -16.24 -8.71
C VAL A 85 -15.31 -15.26 -9.86
N ALA A 86 -15.42 -15.73 -11.10
CA ALA A 86 -15.30 -14.89 -12.29
C ALA A 86 -16.33 -13.75 -12.28
N ALA A 87 -17.59 -14.04 -11.95
CA ALA A 87 -18.63 -13.03 -11.83
C ALA A 87 -18.31 -11.96 -10.77
N ALA A 88 -17.79 -12.39 -9.60
CA ALA A 88 -17.35 -11.46 -8.55
C ALA A 88 -16.19 -10.56 -9.02
N LEU A 89 -15.20 -11.13 -9.72
CA LEU A 89 -14.05 -10.38 -10.25
C LEU A 89 -14.49 -9.34 -11.30
N VAL A 90 -15.35 -9.72 -12.24
CA VAL A 90 -15.92 -8.80 -13.24
C VAL A 90 -16.73 -7.69 -12.57
N GLY A 91 -17.50 -8.02 -11.53
CA GLY A 91 -18.23 -7.01 -10.75
C GLY A 91 -17.29 -5.99 -10.10
N ILE A 92 -16.18 -6.45 -9.51
CA ILE A 92 -15.16 -5.57 -8.91
C ILE A 92 -14.49 -4.70 -9.98
N GLU A 93 -14.10 -5.28 -11.12
CA GLU A 93 -13.49 -4.57 -12.24
C GLU A 93 -14.39 -3.43 -12.72
N ARG A 94 -15.68 -3.70 -12.97
CA ARG A 94 -16.65 -2.70 -13.43
C ARG A 94 -16.80 -1.55 -12.44
N ARG A 95 -16.91 -1.84 -11.14
CA ARG A 95 -17.01 -0.79 -10.11
C ARG A 95 -15.75 0.06 -10.02
N LEU A 96 -14.57 -0.56 -10.15
CA LEU A 96 -13.32 0.19 -10.19
C LEU A 96 -13.23 1.05 -11.46
N ALA A 97 -13.67 0.54 -12.61
CA ALA A 97 -13.72 1.30 -13.86
C ALA A 97 -14.66 2.51 -13.75
N GLU A 98 -15.82 2.37 -13.11
CA GLU A 98 -16.74 3.48 -12.82
C GLU A 98 -16.08 4.56 -11.96
N ILE A 99 -15.40 4.16 -10.87
CA ILE A 99 -14.67 5.10 -9.99
C ILE A 99 -13.58 5.83 -10.77
N VAL A 100 -12.81 5.12 -11.59
CA VAL A 100 -11.77 5.71 -12.43
C VAL A 100 -12.38 6.69 -13.41
N ALA A 101 -13.47 6.34 -14.10
CA ALA A 101 -14.13 7.21 -15.05
C ALA A 101 -14.62 8.52 -14.40
N GLN A 102 -15.21 8.43 -13.20
CA GLN A 102 -15.70 9.59 -12.45
C GLN A 102 -14.58 10.53 -11.96
N HIS A 103 -13.39 10.00 -11.67
CA HIS A 103 -12.30 10.74 -11.03
C HIS A 103 -11.09 10.97 -11.95
N ARG A 104 -11.20 10.57 -13.23
CA ARG A 104 -10.16 10.83 -14.23
C ARG A 104 -10.13 12.33 -14.49
N ARG A 105 -9.01 12.97 -14.19
CA ARG A 105 -8.79 14.36 -14.66
C ARG A 105 -8.79 14.36 -16.19
N PRO A 106 -9.45 15.33 -16.84
CA PRO A 106 -9.27 15.52 -18.28
C PRO A 106 -7.78 15.75 -18.57
N THR A 107 -7.26 15.05 -19.56
CA THR A 107 -5.91 15.27 -20.07
C THR A 107 -5.88 16.61 -20.79
N GLY A 108 -5.38 17.64 -20.12
CA GLY A 108 -5.08 18.95 -20.73
C GLY A 108 -5.81 20.12 -20.06
N CYS A 109 -5.10 20.80 -19.16
CA CYS A 109 -5.11 22.25 -18.96
C CYS A 109 -3.65 22.66 -18.68
#